data_AF-A0A965MUD1-F1
#
_entry.id   AF-A0A965MUD1-F1
#
_cell.length_a   1.000
_cell.length_b   1.000
_cell.length_c   1.000
_cell.angle_alpha   90.00
_cell.angle_beta   90.00
_cell.angle_gamma   90.00
#
_symmetry.space_group_name_H-M   'P 1'
#
loop_
_entity.id
_entity.type
_entity.pdbx_description
1 polymer ?
#
loop_
_entity_poly.entity_id
_entity_poly.type
_entity_poly.pdbx_seq_one_letter_code
_entity_poly.pdbx_strand_id
1 'polypeptide(L)'
;FFPLFPRLVHYLDVLLPGGPVSVALFLNFVLGGVFVWLLGRITRDLFDARTAEKAMILGAFFPGSFVLSYAYSEALMLTICALVFLALARRQWLVAGLLAAVGTAARPNGLALVSACGVAAIIAIKNDRDWRSLIAPALAPIGFVSFMVFLRHHTGENWAWFRVQREAWREGTSFGVTAVQRTFDFFLHPVSSPTSMLTMASVMAMVMAIWCARRYRIPAMYNAFSASVLVLMLLPATVTARPRFLFTAFPLLIPAARMLRDDEDSWWPLTVLFMATGLVTVTGMYVVFGAIP
;
A
#
# COMPACT_ATOMS: atom_id res chain seq x y z
N PHE A 1 7.31 11.64 -10.35
CA PHE A 1 7.18 10.23 -9.90
C PHE A 1 8.56 9.60 -9.78
N PHE A 2 8.71 8.58 -8.93
CA PHE A 2 9.96 7.83 -8.83
C PHE A 2 10.17 6.99 -10.11
N PRO A 3 11.42 6.77 -10.55
CA PRO A 3 11.72 6.37 -11.93
C PRO A 3 11.50 4.89 -12.22
N LEU A 4 11.33 4.05 -11.20
CA LEU A 4 11.37 2.59 -11.36
C LEU A 4 10.27 2.08 -12.30
N PHE A 5 9.02 2.46 -12.07
CA PHE A 5 7.90 1.98 -12.89
C PHE A 5 7.95 2.48 -14.34
N PRO A 6 8.15 3.78 -14.62
CA PRO A 6 8.31 4.25 -16.00
C PRO A 6 9.48 3.61 -16.74
N ARG A 7 10.63 3.38 -16.05
CA ARG A 7 11.78 2.72 -16.67
C ARG A 7 11.50 1.25 -16.98
N LEU A 8 10.83 0.53 -16.07
CA LEU A 8 10.42 -0.86 -16.33
C LEU A 8 9.48 -0.95 -17.54
N VAL A 9 8.49 -0.07 -17.62
CA VAL A 9 7.59 0.01 -18.77
C VAL A 9 8.39 0.29 -20.05
N HIS A 10 9.30 1.26 -20.03
CA HIS A 10 10.13 1.60 -21.19
C HIS A 10 10.97 0.41 -21.68
N TYR A 11 11.65 -0.32 -20.78
CA TYR A 11 12.45 -1.48 -21.17
C TYR A 11 11.59 -2.63 -21.71
N LEU A 12 10.39 -2.83 -21.16
CA LEU A 12 9.46 -3.86 -21.64
C LEU A 12 8.80 -3.48 -22.97
N ASP A 13 8.57 -2.19 -23.20
CA ASP A 13 7.99 -1.67 -24.46
C ASP A 13 8.93 -1.83 -25.65
N VAL A 14 10.24 -1.84 -25.41
CA VAL A 14 11.23 -2.22 -26.44
C VAL A 14 11.08 -3.68 -26.86
N LEU A 15 10.58 -4.55 -25.98
CA LEU A 15 10.49 -6.01 -26.21
C LEU A 15 9.09 -6.47 -26.64
N LEU A 16 8.04 -5.78 -26.20
CA LEU A 16 6.65 -6.17 -26.41
C LEU A 16 5.97 -5.22 -27.41
N PRO A 17 5.29 -5.74 -28.44
CA PRO A 17 4.47 -4.92 -29.32
C PRO A 17 3.22 -4.41 -28.59
N GLY A 18 2.81 -3.17 -28.87
CA GLY A 18 1.55 -2.60 -28.34
C GLY A 18 1.66 -1.21 -27.73
N GLY A 19 2.87 -0.66 -27.59
CA GLY A 19 3.12 0.69 -27.09
C GLY A 19 3.05 0.79 -25.56
N PRO A 20 3.50 1.92 -25.00
CA PRO A 20 3.80 2.05 -23.58
C PRO A 20 2.58 1.91 -22.68
N VAL A 21 1.39 2.28 -23.16
CA VAL A 21 0.13 2.14 -22.42
C VAL A 21 -0.25 0.67 -22.26
N SER A 22 -0.24 -0.09 -23.35
CA SER A 22 -0.60 -1.51 -23.35
C SER A 22 0.37 -2.33 -22.49
N VAL A 23 1.66 -2.02 -22.59
CA VAL A 23 2.71 -2.66 -21.78
C VAL A 23 2.57 -2.31 -20.30
N ALA A 24 2.27 -1.05 -19.96
CA ALA A 24 2.02 -0.67 -18.58
C ALA A 24 0.79 -1.37 -17.98
N LEU A 25 -0.31 -1.48 -18.74
CA LEU A 25 -1.52 -2.17 -18.31
C LEU A 25 -1.28 -3.67 -18.14
N PHE A 26 -0.60 -4.31 -19.09
CA PHE A 26 -0.25 -5.72 -19.01
C PHE A 26 0.66 -6.01 -17.82
N LEU A 27 1.73 -5.22 -17.64
CA LEU A 27 2.63 -5.34 -16.50
C LEU A 27 1.87 -5.21 -15.18
N ASN A 28 0.97 -4.23 -15.08
CA ASN A 28 0.20 -4.00 -13.86
C ASN A 28 -0.79 -5.13 -13.58
N PHE A 29 -1.42 -5.71 -14.62
CA PHE A 29 -2.26 -6.89 -14.51
C PHE A 29 -1.49 -8.09 -13.97
N VAL A 30 -0.32 -8.39 -14.53
CA VAL A 30 0.54 -9.49 -14.06
C VAL A 30 0.98 -9.25 -12.61
N LEU A 31 1.46 -8.05 -12.28
CA LEU A 31 1.87 -7.70 -10.92
C LEU A 31 0.69 -7.75 -9.95
N GLY A 32 -0.51 -7.34 -10.36
CA GLY A 32 -1.72 -7.43 -9.56
C GLY A 32 -2.07 -8.88 -9.21
N GLY A 33 -2.04 -9.78 -10.21
CA GLY A 33 -2.24 -11.21 -9.99
C GLY A 33 -1.19 -11.83 -9.07
N VAL A 34 0.09 -11.49 -9.28
CA VAL A 34 1.19 -11.94 -8.41
C VAL A 34 1.01 -11.41 -6.99
N PHE A 35 0.64 -10.15 -6.80
CA PHE A 35 0.38 -9.58 -5.48
C PHE A 35 -0.76 -10.31 -4.76
N VAL A 36 -1.89 -10.55 -5.43
CA VAL A 36 -3.03 -11.27 -4.83
C VAL A 36 -2.61 -12.69 -4.43
N TRP A 37 -1.85 -13.39 -5.27
CA TRP A 37 -1.31 -14.70 -4.93
C TRP A 37 -0.35 -14.65 -3.73
N LEU A 38 0.55 -13.67 -3.67
CA LEU A 38 1.47 -13.47 -2.55
C LEU A 38 0.71 -13.14 -1.25
N LEU A 39 -0.35 -12.34 -1.32
CA LEU A 39 -1.23 -12.05 -0.19
C LEU A 39 -1.86 -13.34 0.36
N GLY A 40 -2.38 -14.19 -0.52
CA GLY A 40 -2.89 -15.51 -0.15
C GLY A 40 -1.79 -16.39 0.48
N ARG A 41 -0.59 -16.41 -0.13
CA ARG A 41 0.56 -17.18 0.38
C ARG A 41 0.97 -16.75 1.79
N ILE A 42 1.09 -15.45 2.05
CA ILE A 42 1.40 -14.88 3.36
C ILE A 42 0.31 -15.23 4.36
N THR A 43 -0.96 -15.04 3.97
CA THR A 43 -2.10 -15.31 4.85
C THR A 43 -2.19 -16.78 5.24
N ARG A 44 -1.89 -17.68 4.29
CA ARG A 44 -1.84 -19.13 4.54
C ARG A 44 -0.75 -19.51 5.53
N ASP A 45 0.41 -18.87 5.47
CA ASP A 45 1.51 -19.10 6.44
C ASP A 45 1.15 -18.58 7.85
N LEU A 46 0.38 -17.49 7.94
CA LEU A 46 -0.02 -16.90 9.23
C LEU A 46 -1.21 -17.60 9.88
N PHE A 47 -2.13 -18.13 9.08
CA PHE A 47 -3.38 -18.72 9.53
C PHE A 47 -3.64 -20.06 8.84
N ASP A 48 -4.43 -20.07 7.77
CA ASP A 48 -4.91 -21.29 7.12
C ASP A 48 -5.39 -21.01 5.68
N ALA A 49 -5.74 -22.07 4.94
CA ALA A 49 -6.15 -21.99 3.55
C ALA A 49 -7.47 -21.22 3.32
N ARG A 50 -8.46 -21.35 4.22
CA ARG A 50 -9.74 -20.63 4.07
C ARG A 50 -9.56 -19.14 4.31
N THR A 51 -8.77 -18.78 5.33
CA THR A 51 -8.42 -17.37 5.56
C THR A 51 -7.65 -16.78 4.37
N ALA A 52 -6.76 -17.56 3.76
CA ALA A 52 -6.01 -17.16 2.57
C ALA A 52 -6.90 -16.89 1.36
N GLU A 53 -7.87 -17.78 1.11
CA GLU A 53 -8.88 -17.59 0.05
C GLU A 53 -9.65 -16.28 0.25
N LYS A 54 -10.18 -16.04 1.47
CA LYS A 54 -10.89 -14.79 1.77
C LYS A 54 -9.99 -13.57 1.63
N ALA A 55 -8.72 -13.65 2.01
CA ALA A 55 -7.77 -12.55 1.82
C ALA A 55 -7.49 -12.26 0.35
N MET A 56 -7.40 -13.28 -0.51
CA MET A 56 -7.25 -13.11 -1.95
C MET A 56 -8.49 -12.44 -2.56
N ILE A 57 -9.68 -12.90 -2.19
CA ILE A 57 -10.96 -12.32 -2.66
C ILE A 57 -11.09 -10.88 -2.19
N LEU A 58 -10.86 -10.60 -0.90
CA LEU A 58 -10.85 -9.23 -0.40
C LEU A 58 -9.79 -8.39 -1.12
N GLY A 59 -8.58 -8.89 -1.33
CA GLY A 59 -7.52 -8.18 -2.07
C GLY A 59 -7.89 -7.85 -3.52
N ALA A 60 -8.63 -8.74 -4.19
CA ALA A 60 -9.06 -8.56 -5.57
C ALA A 60 -10.26 -7.60 -5.70
N PHE A 61 -11.25 -7.71 -4.80
CA PHE A 61 -12.50 -6.96 -4.89
C PHE A 61 -12.55 -5.69 -4.03
N PHE A 62 -11.59 -5.46 -3.13
CA PHE A 62 -11.56 -4.26 -2.31
C PHE A 62 -11.63 -3.00 -3.19
N PRO A 63 -12.44 -1.98 -2.87
CA PRO A 63 -12.64 -0.82 -3.76
C PRO A 63 -11.36 -0.11 -4.18
N GLY A 64 -10.29 -0.17 -3.38
CA GLY A 64 -8.97 0.37 -3.71
C GLY A 64 -8.13 -0.49 -4.67
N SER A 65 -8.54 -1.71 -4.98
CA SER A 65 -7.85 -2.63 -5.89
C SER A 65 -7.91 -2.19 -7.35
N PHE A 66 -8.74 -1.19 -7.70
CA PHE A 66 -8.76 -0.63 -9.06
C PHE A 66 -7.37 -0.20 -9.53
N VAL A 67 -6.47 0.18 -8.62
CA VAL A 67 -5.08 0.52 -8.96
C VAL A 67 -4.29 -0.62 -9.59
N LEU A 68 -4.76 -1.87 -9.46
CA LEU A 68 -4.20 -3.05 -10.12
C LEU A 68 -4.63 -3.15 -11.61
N SER A 69 -5.59 -2.33 -12.04
CA SER A 69 -6.12 -2.34 -13.42
C SER A 69 -5.76 -1.08 -14.22
N TYR A 70 -5.08 -0.10 -13.62
CA TYR A 70 -4.65 1.15 -14.24
C TYR A 70 -3.13 1.21 -14.36
N ALA A 71 -2.58 2.03 -15.26
CA ALA A 71 -1.14 2.21 -15.42
C ALA A 71 -0.50 3.00 -14.24
N TYR A 72 -0.58 2.44 -13.03
CA TYR A 72 0.00 2.99 -11.81
C TYR A 72 1.09 2.09 -11.22
N SER A 73 1.96 2.64 -10.38
CA SER A 73 3.03 1.86 -9.75
C SER A 73 2.65 1.14 -8.46
N GLU A 74 1.37 1.16 -8.05
CA GLU A 74 0.92 0.46 -6.83
C GLU A 74 1.12 -1.04 -6.91
N ALA A 75 0.77 -1.71 -8.02
CA ALA A 75 0.89 -3.17 -8.09
C ALA A 75 2.35 -3.62 -7.94
N LEU A 76 3.28 -2.88 -8.54
CA LEU A 76 4.72 -3.10 -8.38
C LEU A 76 5.15 -2.95 -6.92
N MET A 77 4.75 -1.85 -6.29
CA MET A 77 5.08 -1.59 -4.88
C MET A 77 4.51 -2.67 -3.97
N LEU A 78 3.23 -3.00 -4.12
CA LEU A 78 2.54 -4.02 -3.31
C LEU A 78 3.18 -5.40 -3.47
N THR A 79 3.55 -5.77 -4.70
CA THR A 79 4.27 -7.02 -4.99
C THR A 79 5.62 -7.05 -4.29
N ILE A 80 6.42 -5.99 -4.41
CA ILE A 80 7.72 -5.89 -3.72
C ILE A 80 7.53 -5.97 -2.20
N CYS A 81 6.56 -5.25 -1.64
CA CYS A 81 6.28 -5.30 -0.20
C CYS A 81 5.94 -6.72 0.27
N ALA A 82 5.10 -7.44 -0.47
CA ALA A 82 4.76 -8.82 -0.14
C ALA A 82 5.99 -9.76 -0.22
N LEU A 83 6.85 -9.59 -1.23
CA LEU A 83 8.12 -10.33 -1.33
C LEU A 83 9.07 -10.00 -0.17
N VAL A 84 9.16 -8.74 0.25
CA VAL A 84 9.94 -8.34 1.43
C VAL A 84 9.43 -9.05 2.67
N PHE A 85 8.11 -9.09 2.90
CA PHE A 85 7.56 -9.81 4.05
C PHE A 85 7.86 -11.30 4.02
N LEU A 86 7.79 -11.95 2.86
CA LEU A 86 8.17 -13.37 2.73
C LEU A 86 9.66 -13.58 3.03
N ALA A 87 10.54 -12.68 2.55
CA ALA A 87 11.97 -12.75 2.84
C ALA A 87 12.28 -12.52 4.33
N LEU A 88 11.61 -11.54 4.97
CA LEU A 88 11.73 -11.27 6.42
C LEU A 88 11.23 -12.45 7.24
N ALA A 89 10.09 -13.05 6.88
CA ALA A 89 9.55 -14.23 7.57
C ALA A 89 10.52 -15.44 7.49
N ARG A 90 11.28 -15.55 6.39
CA ARG A 90 12.31 -16.58 6.18
C ARG A 90 13.70 -16.19 6.72
N ARG A 91 13.82 -15.06 7.44
CA ARG A 91 15.10 -14.51 7.94
C ARG A 91 16.15 -14.29 6.85
N GLN A 92 15.73 -14.07 5.60
CA GLN A 92 16.62 -13.77 4.47
C GLN A 92 16.94 -12.27 4.43
N TRP A 93 17.68 -11.79 5.43
CA TRP A 93 17.89 -10.36 5.71
C TRP A 93 18.46 -9.56 4.54
N LEU A 94 19.44 -10.13 3.82
CA LEU A 94 20.03 -9.47 2.64
C LEU A 94 19.01 -9.31 1.51
N VAL A 95 18.28 -10.39 1.19
CA VAL A 95 17.25 -10.36 0.13
C VAL A 95 16.14 -9.39 0.50
N ALA A 96 15.68 -9.41 1.75
CA ALA A 96 14.69 -8.47 2.26
C ALA A 96 15.15 -7.02 2.13
N GLY A 97 16.41 -6.73 2.51
CA GLY A 97 17.01 -5.39 2.40
C GLY A 97 17.14 -4.90 0.96
N LEU A 98 17.60 -5.77 0.04
CA LEU A 98 17.71 -5.44 -1.39
C LEU A 98 16.34 -5.18 -2.01
N LEU A 99 15.36 -6.04 -1.76
CA LEU A 99 13.99 -5.84 -2.22
C LEU A 99 13.37 -4.56 -1.62
N ALA A 100 13.63 -4.28 -0.34
CA ALA A 100 13.16 -3.07 0.31
C ALA A 100 13.80 -1.81 -0.30
N ALA A 101 15.08 -1.86 -0.68
CA ALA A 101 15.74 -0.78 -1.42
C ALA A 101 15.07 -0.55 -2.78
N VAL A 102 14.72 -1.60 -3.52
CA VAL A 102 13.95 -1.47 -4.76
C VAL A 102 12.55 -0.87 -4.48
N GLY A 103 11.91 -1.29 -3.39
CA GLY A 103 10.59 -0.79 -2.98
C GLY A 103 10.60 0.71 -2.62
N THR A 104 11.62 1.18 -1.89
CA THR A 104 11.77 2.61 -1.55
C THR A 104 12.16 3.46 -2.76
N ALA A 105 12.80 2.87 -3.77
CA ALA A 105 13.02 3.50 -5.08
C ALA A 105 11.77 3.50 -5.98
N ALA A 106 10.70 2.78 -5.62
CA ALA A 106 9.48 2.71 -6.41
C ALA A 106 8.52 3.87 -6.11
N ARG A 107 8.33 4.21 -4.82
CA ARG A 107 7.41 5.27 -4.32
C ARG A 107 7.78 5.73 -2.90
N PRO A 108 7.38 6.95 -2.49
CA PRO A 108 7.51 7.41 -1.10
C PRO A 108 6.88 6.46 -0.07
N ASN A 109 5.71 5.87 -0.39
CA ASN A 109 5.04 4.91 0.49
C ASN A 109 5.88 3.66 0.77
N GLY A 110 6.84 3.33 -0.11
CA GLY A 110 7.80 2.26 0.11
C GLY A 110 8.68 2.47 1.34
N LEU A 111 8.83 3.71 1.84
CA LEU A 111 9.55 4.00 3.09
C LEU A 111 8.94 3.30 4.30
N ALA A 112 7.66 2.92 4.25
CA ALA A 112 7.06 2.08 5.29
C ALA A 112 7.74 0.70 5.42
N LEU A 113 8.46 0.22 4.41
CA LEU A 113 9.26 -1.01 4.52
C LEU A 113 10.45 -0.86 5.47
N VAL A 114 10.96 0.36 5.67
CA VAL A 114 12.06 0.62 6.61
C VAL A 114 11.61 0.31 8.04
N SER A 115 10.40 0.72 8.43
CA SER A 115 9.85 0.43 9.76
C SER A 115 9.56 -1.07 9.92
N ALA A 116 9.04 -1.73 8.89
CA ALA A 116 8.82 -3.17 8.89
C ALA A 116 10.14 -3.96 9.09
N CYS A 117 11.19 -3.60 8.34
CA CYS A 117 12.51 -4.21 8.47
C CYS A 117 13.13 -3.93 9.84
N GLY A 118 12.98 -2.72 10.36
CA GLY A 118 13.48 -2.34 11.69
C GLY A 118 12.81 -3.15 12.80
N VAL A 119 11.48 -3.29 12.78
CA VAL A 119 10.75 -4.10 13.76
C VAL A 119 11.10 -5.58 13.64
N ALA A 120 11.21 -6.11 12.42
CA ALA A 120 11.64 -7.49 12.21
C ALA A 120 13.06 -7.74 12.77
N ALA A 121 13.99 -6.80 12.56
CA ALA A 121 15.34 -6.89 13.10
C ALA A 121 15.39 -6.82 14.63
N ILE A 122 14.66 -5.88 15.24
CA ILE A 122 14.57 -5.78 16.70
C ILE A 122 14.05 -7.09 17.32
N ILE A 123 13.02 -7.69 16.72
CA ILE A 123 12.46 -8.97 17.20
C ILE A 123 13.47 -10.10 17.05
N ALA A 124 14.17 -10.20 15.92
CA ALA A 124 15.18 -11.23 15.69
C ALA A 124 16.38 -11.11 16.63
N ILE A 125 16.84 -9.87 16.91
CA ILE A 125 17.92 -9.63 17.88
C ILE A 125 17.45 -9.97 19.29
N LYS A 126 16.22 -9.58 19.67
CA LYS A 126 15.70 -9.83 21.02
C LYS A 126 15.50 -11.33 21.30
N ASN A 127 14.98 -12.07 20.33
CA ASN A 127 14.63 -13.48 20.52
C ASN A 127 15.82 -14.42 20.29
N ASP A 128 16.66 -14.12 19.29
CA ASP A 128 17.68 -15.05 18.81
C ASP A 128 19.10 -14.46 18.80
N ARG A 129 19.28 -13.19 19.21
CA ARG A 129 20.53 -12.42 19.06
C ARG A 129 21.08 -12.39 17.63
N ASP A 130 20.17 -12.47 16.64
CA ASP A 130 20.55 -12.43 15.23
C ASP A 130 20.83 -10.99 14.77
N TRP A 131 22.07 -10.54 14.98
CA TRP A 131 22.53 -9.22 14.56
C TRP A 131 22.61 -9.05 13.04
N ARG A 132 22.64 -10.14 12.26
CA ARG A 132 22.61 -10.06 10.79
C ARG A 132 21.30 -9.46 10.28
N SER A 133 20.25 -9.47 11.11
CA SER A 133 18.98 -8.84 10.81
C SER A 133 19.06 -7.34 10.56
N LEU A 134 20.10 -6.65 11.07
CA LEU A 134 20.34 -5.22 10.81
C LEU A 134 20.64 -4.89 9.34
N ILE A 135 21.03 -5.88 8.53
CA ILE A 135 21.26 -5.70 7.10
C ILE A 135 19.98 -5.19 6.41
N ALA A 136 18.81 -5.74 6.76
CA ALA A 136 17.54 -5.38 6.13
C ALA A 136 17.18 -3.89 6.33
N PRO A 137 17.08 -3.36 7.57
CA PRO A 137 16.79 -1.94 7.78
C PRO A 137 17.90 -1.00 7.32
N ALA A 138 19.16 -1.45 7.28
CA ALA A 138 20.26 -0.64 6.75
C ALA A 138 20.17 -0.46 5.21
N LEU A 139 19.79 -1.50 4.48
CA LEU A 139 19.63 -1.44 3.02
C LEU A 139 18.32 -0.80 2.58
N ALA A 140 17.23 -0.99 3.34
CA ALA A 140 15.89 -0.51 2.99
C ALA A 140 15.82 0.96 2.52
N PRO A 141 16.42 1.96 3.19
CA PRO A 141 16.31 3.37 2.78
C PRO A 141 17.17 3.73 1.55
N ILE A 142 18.07 2.85 1.09
CA ILE A 142 19.03 3.18 0.03
C ILE A 142 18.33 3.62 -1.25
N GLY A 143 17.24 2.96 -1.67
CA GLY A 143 16.53 3.34 -2.89
C GLY A 143 16.00 4.76 -2.87
N PHE A 144 15.44 5.19 -1.74
CA PHE A 144 15.00 6.56 -1.55
C PHE A 144 16.17 7.55 -1.53
N VAL A 145 17.25 7.23 -0.80
CA VAL A 145 18.45 8.08 -0.74
C VAL A 145 19.10 8.22 -2.12
N SER A 146 19.25 7.13 -2.87
CA SER A 146 19.76 7.14 -4.24
C SER A 146 18.91 8.02 -5.16
N PHE A 147 17.58 8.00 -5.01
CA PHE A 147 16.71 8.88 -5.77
C PHE A 147 16.88 10.36 -5.39
N MET A 148 17.05 10.68 -4.10
CA MET A 148 17.33 12.05 -3.65
C MET A 148 18.69 12.56 -4.16
N VAL A 149 19.71 11.72 -4.16
CA VAL A 149 21.03 12.04 -4.73
C VAL A 149 20.93 12.26 -6.24
N PHE A 150 20.20 11.40 -6.95
CA PHE A 150 19.92 11.57 -8.38
C PHE A 150 19.23 12.91 -8.67
N LEU A 151 18.19 13.26 -7.89
CA LEU A 151 17.51 14.54 -8.02
C LEU A 151 18.46 15.71 -7.81
N ARG A 152 19.25 15.68 -6.73
CA ARG A 152 20.24 16.73 -6.44
C ARG A 152 21.21 16.94 -7.60
N HIS A 153 21.74 15.86 -8.18
CA HIS A 153 22.65 15.96 -9.32
C HIS A 153 21.98 16.50 -10.58
N HIS A 154 20.70 16.18 -10.79
CA HIS A 154 19.98 16.58 -12.00
C HIS A 154 19.40 18.00 -11.92
N THR A 155 18.99 18.46 -10.74
CA THR A 155 18.38 19.78 -10.54
C THR A 155 19.34 20.82 -9.97
N GLY A 156 20.49 20.40 -9.40
CA GLY A 156 21.41 21.28 -8.68
C GLY A 156 20.92 21.71 -7.29
N GLU A 157 19.76 21.22 -6.84
CA GLU A 157 19.13 21.63 -5.57
C GLU A 157 19.07 20.47 -4.56
N ASN A 158 19.47 20.73 -3.31
CA ASN A 158 19.52 19.70 -2.25
C ASN A 158 18.14 19.17 -1.82
N TRP A 159 17.07 19.96 -1.96
CA TRP A 159 15.74 19.65 -1.40
C TRP A 159 14.61 19.81 -2.43
N ALA A 160 14.91 19.61 -3.71
CA ALA A 160 13.96 19.80 -4.81
C ALA A 160 12.63 19.06 -4.58
N TRP A 161 12.67 17.82 -4.09
CA TRP A 161 11.46 17.03 -3.83
C TRP A 161 10.56 17.65 -2.75
N PHE A 162 11.13 18.03 -1.60
CA PHE A 162 10.37 18.65 -0.50
C PHE A 162 9.88 20.05 -0.84
N ARG A 163 10.64 20.77 -1.68
CA ARG A 163 10.21 22.07 -2.20
C ARG A 163 9.00 21.91 -3.11
N VAL A 164 9.05 21.00 -4.09
CA VAL A 164 7.92 20.70 -4.98
C VAL A 164 6.71 20.22 -4.18
N GLN A 165 6.88 19.34 -3.19
CA GLN A 165 5.76 18.92 -2.32
C GLN A 165 5.11 20.11 -1.60
N ARG A 166 5.90 21.00 -0.99
CA ARG A 166 5.38 22.16 -0.25
C ARG A 166 4.80 23.25 -1.15
N GLU A 167 5.49 23.59 -2.23
CA GLU A 167 5.18 24.75 -3.07
C GLU A 167 4.20 24.42 -4.20
N ALA A 168 4.41 23.29 -4.90
CA ALA A 168 3.58 22.93 -6.06
C ALA A 168 2.33 22.15 -5.65
N TRP A 169 2.44 21.25 -4.65
CA TRP A 169 1.32 20.41 -4.21
C TRP A 169 0.62 20.94 -2.95
N ARG A 170 1.11 22.06 -2.37
CA ARG A 170 0.64 22.62 -1.10
C ARG A 170 0.48 21.57 0.00
N GLU A 171 1.33 20.53 -0.03
CA GLU A 171 1.42 19.51 1.02
C GLU A 171 2.17 20.13 2.21
N GLY A 172 1.51 21.04 2.91
CA GLY A 172 1.94 21.45 4.24
C GLY A 172 1.66 20.33 5.24
N THR A 173 2.53 20.20 6.24
CA THR A 173 2.28 19.38 7.43
C THR A 173 1.14 20.01 8.24
N SER A 174 -0.10 19.85 7.80
CA SER A 174 -1.22 20.03 8.71
C SER A 174 -1.17 18.84 9.65
N PHE A 175 -0.71 19.04 10.87
CA PHE A 175 -0.55 18.01 11.90
C PHE A 175 -1.89 17.36 12.30
N GLY A 176 -2.56 16.66 11.38
CA GLY A 176 -3.87 16.02 11.58
C GLY A 176 -5.03 16.98 11.90
N VAL A 177 -4.79 18.23 12.28
CA VAL A 177 -5.82 19.19 12.72
C VAL A 177 -6.81 19.46 11.60
N THR A 178 -6.36 19.60 10.35
CA THR A 178 -7.25 19.82 9.20
C THR A 178 -7.98 18.55 8.77
N ALA A 179 -7.38 17.37 8.97
CA ALA A 179 -8.05 16.08 8.75
C ALA A 179 -9.14 15.84 9.80
N VAL A 180 -8.90 16.19 11.06
CA VAL A 180 -9.87 16.12 12.16
C VAL A 180 -10.96 17.19 12.01
N GLN A 181 -10.62 18.44 11.71
CA GLN A 181 -11.59 19.51 11.44
C GLN A 181 -12.48 19.20 10.24
N ARG A 182 -11.91 18.71 9.12
CA ARG A 182 -12.72 18.24 7.99
C ARG A 182 -13.55 17.01 8.33
N THR A 183 -13.09 16.15 9.24
CA THR A 183 -13.89 15.03 9.74
C THR A 183 -15.07 15.54 10.57
N PHE A 184 -14.86 16.54 11.45
CA PHE A 184 -15.90 17.16 12.29
C PHE A 184 -16.91 18.01 11.49
N ASP A 185 -16.46 18.89 10.57
CA ASP A 185 -17.35 19.65 9.67
C ASP A 185 -18.17 18.73 8.76
N PHE A 186 -17.64 17.54 8.46
CA PHE A 186 -18.27 16.56 7.59
C PHE A 186 -19.29 15.67 8.31
N PHE A 187 -19.08 15.36 9.60
CA PHE A 187 -20.13 14.75 10.43
C PHE A 187 -21.40 15.62 10.53
N LEU A 188 -21.26 16.93 10.34
CA LEU A 188 -22.37 17.88 10.31
C LEU A 188 -23.10 17.92 8.94
N HIS A 189 -22.48 17.44 7.85
CA HIS A 189 -23.07 17.42 6.49
C HIS A 189 -22.75 16.11 5.71
N PRO A 190 -23.23 14.95 6.16
CA PRO A 190 -22.75 13.62 5.73
C PRO A 190 -23.11 13.19 4.30
N VAL A 191 -24.00 13.90 3.58
CA VAL A 191 -24.56 13.47 2.29
C VAL A 191 -24.45 14.50 1.14
N SER A 192 -23.63 15.54 1.30
CA SER A 192 -23.56 16.62 0.30
C SER A 192 -22.73 16.31 -0.94
N SER A 193 -21.85 15.29 -0.93
CA SER A 193 -21.05 14.91 -2.10
C SER A 193 -20.66 13.42 -2.18
N PRO A 194 -20.50 12.82 -3.38
CA PRO A 194 -20.03 11.44 -3.55
C PRO A 194 -18.64 11.16 -2.94
N THR A 195 -17.73 12.13 -2.99
CA THR A 195 -16.37 12.03 -2.42
C THR A 195 -16.36 11.87 -0.91
N SER A 196 -17.38 12.44 -0.27
CA SER A 196 -17.60 12.45 1.17
C SER A 196 -18.05 11.08 1.68
N MET A 197 -19.00 10.43 0.99
CA MET A 197 -19.41 9.05 1.30
C MET A 197 -18.24 8.06 1.14
N LEU A 198 -17.43 8.24 0.10
CA LEU A 198 -16.24 7.42 -0.13
C LEU A 198 -15.21 7.54 1.01
N THR A 199 -15.02 8.76 1.51
CA THR A 199 -14.11 9.04 2.61
C THR A 199 -14.62 8.39 3.90
N MET A 200 -15.92 8.51 4.19
CA MET A 200 -16.54 7.86 5.36
C MET A 200 -16.39 6.34 5.31
N ALA A 201 -16.71 5.72 4.16
CA ALA A 201 -16.56 4.28 3.98
C ALA A 201 -15.09 3.85 4.18
N SER A 202 -14.13 4.65 3.70
CA SER A 202 -12.71 4.39 3.88
C SER A 202 -12.27 4.50 5.34
N VAL A 203 -12.75 5.51 6.08
CA VAL A 203 -12.46 5.67 7.52
C VAL A 203 -13.05 4.51 8.32
N MET A 204 -14.30 4.12 8.05
CA MET A 204 -14.94 2.97 8.69
C MET A 204 -14.18 1.67 8.41
N ALA A 205 -13.80 1.44 7.15
CA ALA A 205 -12.98 0.29 6.77
C ALA A 205 -11.61 0.31 7.47
N MET A 206 -10.98 1.47 7.61
CA MET A 206 -9.71 1.62 8.32
C MET A 206 -9.84 1.28 9.81
N VAL A 207 -10.85 1.82 10.50
CA VAL A 207 -11.11 1.55 11.92
C VAL A 207 -11.40 0.05 12.13
N MET A 208 -12.22 -0.54 11.28
CA MET A 208 -12.53 -1.96 11.31
C MET A 208 -11.26 -2.80 11.11
N ALA A 209 -10.42 -2.45 10.13
CA ALA A 209 -9.21 -3.20 9.84
C ALA A 209 -8.16 -3.10 10.98
N ILE A 210 -8.04 -1.94 11.63
CA ILE A 210 -7.22 -1.76 12.84
C ILE A 210 -7.76 -2.58 14.01
N TRP A 211 -9.08 -2.59 14.21
CA TRP A 211 -9.72 -3.40 15.24
C TRP A 211 -9.46 -4.90 15.01
N CYS A 212 -9.64 -5.38 13.78
CA CYS A 212 -9.30 -6.75 13.38
C CYS A 212 -7.82 -7.07 13.63
N ALA A 213 -6.90 -6.18 13.26
CA ALA A 213 -5.46 -6.38 13.47
C ALA A 213 -5.10 -6.54 14.95
N ARG A 214 -5.77 -5.78 15.84
CA ARG A 214 -5.62 -5.93 17.30
C ARG A 214 -6.24 -7.23 17.82
N ARG A 215 -7.38 -7.65 17.26
CA ARG A 215 -8.10 -8.86 17.69
C ARG A 215 -7.38 -10.15 17.31
N TYR A 216 -6.90 -10.25 16.06
CA TYR A 216 -6.30 -11.46 15.49
C TYR A 216 -4.76 -11.49 15.54
N ARG A 217 -4.12 -10.45 16.10
CA ARG A 217 -2.68 -10.37 16.44
C ARG A 217 -1.74 -10.84 15.32
N ILE A 218 -1.74 -10.17 14.18
CA ILE A 218 -0.73 -10.38 13.13
C ILE A 218 0.67 -9.97 13.61
N PRO A 219 1.76 -10.56 13.07
CA PRO A 219 3.13 -10.22 13.49
C PRO A 219 3.44 -8.73 13.39
N ALA A 220 4.24 -8.22 14.34
CA ALA A 220 4.45 -6.79 14.52
C ALA A 220 5.04 -6.07 13.28
N MET A 221 5.81 -6.77 12.45
CA MET A 221 6.36 -6.19 11.21
C MET A 221 5.26 -5.75 10.22
N TYR A 222 4.14 -6.48 10.14
CA TYR A 222 3.00 -6.12 9.31
C TYR A 222 2.25 -4.90 9.87
N ASN A 223 2.13 -4.83 11.20
CA ASN A 223 1.53 -3.69 11.88
C ASN A 223 2.39 -2.43 11.74
N ALA A 224 3.72 -2.56 11.82
CA ALA A 224 4.66 -1.45 11.65
C ALA A 224 4.54 -0.83 10.25
N PHE A 225 4.56 -1.68 9.21
CA PHE A 225 4.32 -1.23 7.84
C PHE A 225 2.97 -0.52 7.69
N SER A 226 1.90 -1.17 8.15
CA SER A 226 0.54 -0.65 8.00
C SER A 226 0.38 0.69 8.73
N ALA A 227 0.91 0.80 9.95
CA ALA A 227 0.90 2.05 10.71
C ALA A 227 1.71 3.14 10.00
N SER A 228 2.89 2.83 9.47
CA SER A 228 3.69 3.80 8.70
C SER A 228 2.96 4.28 7.45
N VAL A 229 2.31 3.39 6.71
CA VAL A 229 1.50 3.76 5.54
C VAL A 229 0.33 4.67 5.95
N LEU A 230 -0.41 4.31 7.01
CA LEU A 230 -1.53 5.12 7.51
C LEU A 230 -1.06 6.50 8.01
N VAL A 231 0.09 6.58 8.68
CA VAL A 231 0.67 7.86 9.10
C VAL A 231 1.05 8.70 7.88
N LEU A 232 1.76 8.13 6.90
CA LEU A 232 2.13 8.83 5.66
C LEU A 232 0.89 9.30 4.87
N MET A 233 -0.22 8.58 4.99
CA MET A 233 -1.50 8.93 4.38
C MET A 233 -2.25 10.05 5.12
N LEU A 234 -2.20 10.08 6.45
CA LEU A 234 -2.97 11.03 7.26
C LEU A 234 -2.22 12.36 7.52
N LEU A 235 -0.91 12.41 7.27
CA LEU A 235 -0.10 13.61 7.48
C LEU A 235 -0.40 14.75 6.48
N PRO A 236 -0.59 14.51 5.17
CA PRO A 236 -0.88 15.59 4.22
C PRO A 236 -2.36 16.01 4.26
N ALA A 237 -2.62 17.31 4.34
CA ALA A 237 -3.99 17.87 4.35
C ALA A 237 -4.79 17.62 3.05
N THR A 238 -4.08 17.32 1.96
CA THR A 238 -4.60 17.09 0.61
C THR A 238 -4.99 15.63 0.37
N VAL A 239 -4.40 14.71 1.14
CA VAL A 239 -4.63 13.27 1.02
C VAL A 239 -5.83 12.90 1.90
N THR A 240 -7.03 12.98 1.32
CA THR A 240 -8.23 12.47 2.00
C THR A 240 -8.18 10.94 2.12
N ALA A 241 -8.93 10.38 3.07
CA ALA A 241 -9.00 8.94 3.24
C ALA A 241 -9.66 8.28 2.01
N ARG A 242 -8.85 7.87 1.03
CA ARG A 242 -9.32 7.22 -0.20
C ARG A 242 -9.05 5.72 -0.17
N PRO A 243 -9.91 4.89 -0.80
CA PRO A 243 -9.73 3.44 -0.86
C PRO A 243 -8.36 3.02 -1.38
N ARG A 244 -7.82 3.73 -2.39
CA ARG A 244 -6.48 3.51 -2.93
C ARG A 244 -5.39 3.48 -1.87
N PHE A 245 -5.39 4.44 -0.94
CA PHE A 245 -4.36 4.51 0.09
C PHE A 245 -4.57 3.47 1.18
N LEU A 246 -5.82 3.21 1.57
CA LEU A 246 -6.12 2.15 2.52
C LEU A 246 -5.70 0.77 1.97
N PHE A 247 -5.85 0.55 0.66
CA PHE A 247 -5.36 -0.66 -0.01
C PHE A 247 -3.84 -0.83 0.09
N THR A 248 -3.08 0.27 0.14
CA THR A 248 -1.62 0.18 0.33
C THR A 248 -1.23 -0.35 1.71
N ALA A 249 -2.10 -0.19 2.72
CA ALA A 249 -1.99 -0.86 4.02
C ALA A 249 -2.56 -2.29 3.98
N PHE A 250 -2.27 -3.02 2.89
CA PHE A 250 -2.83 -4.34 2.60
C PHE A 250 -2.66 -5.40 3.71
N PRO A 251 -1.64 -5.38 4.60
CA PRO A 251 -1.56 -6.40 5.64
C PRO A 251 -2.75 -6.36 6.60
N LEU A 252 -3.48 -5.24 6.67
CA LEU A 252 -4.73 -5.14 7.44
C LEU A 252 -5.90 -5.92 6.82
N LEU A 253 -5.81 -6.32 5.55
CA LEU A 253 -6.80 -7.22 4.93
C LEU A 253 -6.71 -8.65 5.48
N ILE A 254 -5.53 -9.08 5.94
CA ILE A 254 -5.29 -10.42 6.48
C ILE A 254 -6.17 -10.69 7.73
N PRO A 255 -6.15 -9.85 8.79
CA PRO A 255 -7.01 -10.07 9.95
C PRO A 255 -8.50 -9.85 9.64
N ALA A 256 -8.86 -9.02 8.66
CA ALA A 256 -10.24 -8.89 8.20
C ALA A 256 -10.73 -10.19 7.53
N ALA A 257 -9.89 -10.82 6.71
CA ALA A 257 -10.17 -12.14 6.15
C ALA A 257 -10.30 -13.21 7.25
N ARG A 258 -9.50 -13.11 8.33
CA ARG A 258 -9.57 -14.04 9.47
C ARG A 258 -10.88 -13.93 10.24
N MET A 259 -11.42 -12.73 10.38
CA MET A 259 -12.78 -12.49 10.90
C MET A 259 -13.82 -13.13 9.99
N LEU A 260 -13.63 -12.94 8.68
CA LEU A 260 -14.37 -13.53 7.57
C LEU A 260 -14.52 -15.06 7.63
N ARG A 261 -13.49 -15.77 8.14
CA ARG A 261 -13.19 -17.16 7.79
C ARG A 261 -14.37 -18.13 7.83
N ASP A 262 -15.14 -18.15 8.90
CA ASP A 262 -16.18 -19.16 9.14
C ASP A 262 -17.59 -18.69 8.78
N ASP A 263 -17.71 -17.46 8.28
CA ASP A 263 -18.96 -16.88 7.80
C ASP A 263 -19.08 -17.13 6.29
N GLU A 264 -19.85 -18.14 5.89
CA GLU A 264 -20.07 -18.48 4.47
C GLU A 264 -21.42 -17.96 3.97
N ASP A 265 -22.47 -18.01 4.80
CA ASP A 265 -23.85 -17.74 4.38
C ASP A 265 -24.43 -16.40 4.86
N SER A 266 -23.80 -15.70 5.81
CA SER A 266 -24.36 -14.49 6.41
C SER A 266 -23.73 -13.22 5.85
N TRP A 267 -22.58 -12.79 6.38
CA TRP A 267 -21.98 -11.51 6.02
C TRP A 267 -21.05 -11.61 4.82
N TRP A 268 -20.58 -12.80 4.48
CA TRP A 268 -19.59 -12.97 3.41
C TRP A 268 -20.10 -12.59 2.01
N PRO A 269 -21.25 -13.09 1.53
CA PRO A 269 -21.78 -12.70 0.22
C PRO A 269 -22.06 -11.19 0.15
N LEU A 270 -22.60 -10.62 1.24
CA LEU A 270 -22.85 -9.17 1.36
C LEU A 270 -21.55 -8.37 1.33
N THR A 271 -20.50 -8.85 1.99
CA THR A 271 -19.19 -8.20 1.99
C THR A 271 -18.59 -8.22 0.59
N VAL A 272 -18.60 -9.36 -0.11
CA VAL A 272 -18.09 -9.46 -1.48
C VAL A 272 -18.88 -8.57 -2.42
N LEU A 273 -20.21 -8.57 -2.32
CA LEU A 273 -21.08 -7.71 -3.13
C LEU A 273 -20.80 -6.22 -2.88
N PHE A 274 -20.65 -5.83 -1.62
CA PHE A 274 -20.33 -4.46 -1.24
C PHE A 274 -18.96 -4.03 -1.78
N MET A 275 -17.94 -4.90 -1.64
CA MET A 275 -16.59 -4.64 -2.16
C MET A 275 -16.59 -4.52 -3.69
N ALA A 276 -17.22 -5.46 -4.39
CA ALA A 276 -17.34 -5.44 -5.85
C ALA A 276 -18.11 -4.21 -6.36
N THR A 277 -19.22 -3.86 -5.72
CA THR A 277 -20.00 -2.65 -6.04
C THR A 277 -19.17 -1.38 -5.80
N GLY A 278 -18.45 -1.32 -4.68
CA GLY A 278 -17.54 -0.23 -4.37
C GLY A 278 -16.40 -0.11 -5.38
N LEU A 279 -15.82 -1.23 -5.82
CA LEU A 279 -14.78 -1.27 -6.85
C LEU A 279 -15.28 -0.73 -8.19
N VAL A 280 -16.45 -1.17 -8.65
CA VAL A 280 -17.07 -0.67 -9.89
C VAL A 280 -17.38 0.81 -9.76
N THR A 281 -17.94 1.24 -8.64
CA THR A 281 -18.29 2.65 -8.38
C THR A 281 -17.05 3.53 -8.39
N VAL A 282 -15.99 3.15 -7.67
CA VAL A 282 -14.71 3.88 -7.65
C VAL A 282 -14.12 3.92 -9.05
N THR A 283 -14.05 2.79 -9.74
CA THR A 283 -13.53 2.72 -11.11
C THR A 283 -14.30 3.66 -12.03
N GLY A 284 -15.63 3.63 -12.01
CA GLY A 284 -16.48 4.51 -12.80
C GLY A 284 -16.27 5.99 -12.47
N MET A 285 -16.16 6.35 -11.19
CA MET A 285 -15.86 7.73 -10.79
C MET A 285 -14.52 8.21 -11.34
N TYR A 286 -13.48 7.37 -11.32
CA TYR A 286 -12.16 7.72 -11.86
C TYR A 286 -12.17 7.87 -13.40
N VAL A 287 -12.93 7.02 -14.12
CA VAL A 287 -13.09 7.13 -15.57
C VAL A 287 -13.88 8.38 -15.96
N VAL A 288 -15.05 8.59 -15.33
CA VAL A 288 -16.01 9.63 -15.75
C VAL A 288 -15.56 11.02 -15.35
N PHE A 289 -15.08 11.21 -14.12
CA PHE A 289 -14.72 12.53 -13.63
C PHE A 289 -13.28 12.92 -13.94
N GLY A 290 -12.54 12.06 -14.66
CA GLY A 290 -11.12 12.28 -14.95
C GLY A 290 -10.33 12.60 -13.67
N ALA A 291 -10.74 12.02 -12.53
CA ALA A 291 -10.20 12.32 -11.21
C ALA A 291 -8.81 11.69 -11.06
N ILE A 292 -7.92 12.04 -11.97
CA ILE A 292 -6.48 11.90 -11.85
C ILE A 292 -6.08 12.90 -10.75
N PRO A 293 -5.63 12.47 -9.57
CA PRO A 293 -4.82 13.36 -8.73
C PRO A 293 -3.52 13.71 -9.44
#